data_AF-A0A931U8E9-F1
#
_entry.id   AF-A0A931U8E9-F1
#
_cell.length_a   1.000
_cell.length_b   1.000
_cell.length_c   1.000
_cell.angle_alpha   90.00
_cell.angle_beta   90.00
_cell.angle_gamma   90.00
#
_symmetry.space_group_name_H-M   'P 1'
#
loop_
_entity.id
_entity.type
_entity.pdbx_description
1 polymer ?
#
loop_
_entity_poly.entity_id
_entity_poly.type
_entity_poly.pdbx_seq_one_letter_code
_entity_poly.pdbx_strand_id
1 'polypeptide(L)' 'MIRTQIYLPKGLYQHIDLISKREKKTKAAVIREALEDSLDKKTPKNAGDVLLEIAKLGEKYKTKAPKDLSRNIDKYLYEE' A
#
# COMPACT_ATOMS: atom_id res chain seq x y z
N MET A 1 -10.24 7.66 20.10
CA MET A 1 -10.51 6.29 19.66
C MET A 1 -11.98 5.96 19.93
N ILE A 2 -12.65 5.26 19.02
CA ILE A 2 -14.06 4.85 19.17
C ILE A 2 -14.07 3.35 19.53
N ARG A 3 -14.86 2.95 20.53
CA ARG A 3 -15.00 1.55 20.91
C ARG A 3 -16.06 0.89 20.03
N THR A 4 -15.65 -0.14 19.29
CA THR A 4 -16.53 -0.89 18.39
C THR A 4 -16.55 -2.36 18.79
N GLN A 5 -17.73 -2.97 18.76
CA GLN A 5 -17.90 -4.41 18.99
C GLN A 5 -18.19 -5.10 17.66
N ILE A 6 -17.45 -6.18 17.38
CA ILE A 6 -17.60 -6.97 16.16
C ILE A 6 -17.62 -8.45 16.52
N TYR A 7 -18.44 -9.22 15.81
CA TYR A 7 -18.44 -10.68 15.90
C TYR A 7 -17.33 -11.25 15.04
N LEU A 8 -16.50 -12.11 15.63
CA LEU A 8 -15.40 -12.78 14.94
C LEU A 8 -15.63 -14.29 14.91
N PRO A 9 -15.47 -14.96 13.76
CA PRO A 9 -15.42 -16.41 13.72
C PRO A 9 -14.32 -16.95 14.64
N LYS A 10 -14.56 -18.11 15.27
CA LYS A 10 -13.62 -18.72 16.22
C LYS A 10 -12.21 -18.89 15.63
N GLY A 11 -12.12 -19.35 14.38
CA GLY A 11 -10.84 -19.54 13.69
C GLY A 11 -10.07 -18.22 13.50
N LEU A 12 -10.78 -17.13 13.15
CA LEU A 12 -10.17 -15.82 13.00
C LEU A 12 -9.66 -15.29 14.35
N TYR A 13 -10.43 -15.45 15.42
CA TYR A 13 -10.02 -15.06 16.77
C TYR A 13 -8.75 -15.81 17.23
N GLN A 14 -8.66 -17.12 16.95
CA GLN A 14 -7.46 -17.92 17.24
C GLN A 14 -6.26 -17.46 16.43
N HIS A 15 -6.45 -17.11 15.16
CA HIS A 15 -5.38 -16.59 14.30
C HIS A 15 -4.83 -15.26 14.85
N ILE A 16 -5.71 -14.33 15.24
CA ILE A 16 -5.32 -13.06 15.86
C ILE A 16 -4.53 -13.30 17.16
N ASP A 17 -4.94 -14.27 17.98
CA ASP A 17 -4.22 -14.64 19.21
C ASP A 17 -2.78 -15.09 18.91
N LEU A 18 -2.60 -15.95 17.91
CA LEU A 18 -1.29 -16.44 17.49
C LEU A 18 -0.37 -15.30 17.00
N ILE A 19 -0.89 -14.42 16.14
CA ILE A 19 -0.11 -13.26 15.65
C ILE A 19 0.25 -12.33 16.80
N SER A 20 -0.71 -12.04 17.69
CA SER A 20 -0.47 -11.14 18.83
C SER A 20 0.67 -11.63 19.73
N LYS A 21 0.75 -12.95 19.97
CA LYS A 21 1.83 -13.59 20.72
C LYS A 21 3.16 -13.54 19.97
N ARG A 22 3.15 -13.83 18.67
CA ARG A 22 4.36 -13.81 17.82
C ARG A 22 4.98 -12.42 17.75
N GLU A 23 4.17 -11.39 17.61
CA GLU A 23 4.61 -10.00 17.45
C GLU A 23 4.76 -9.24 18.78
N LYS A 24 4.39 -9.87 19.91
CA LYS A 24 4.36 -9.23 21.24
C LYS A 24 3.51 -7.96 21.27
N LYS A 25 2.42 -7.95 20.51
CA LYS A 25 1.45 -6.85 20.44
C LYS A 25 0.12 -7.23 21.08
N THR A 26 -0.68 -6.24 21.47
CA THR A 26 -2.05 -6.52 21.91
C THR A 26 -2.91 -6.95 20.71
N LYS A 27 -3.90 -7.82 20.94
CA LYS A 27 -4.86 -8.22 19.88
C LYS A 27 -5.52 -7.01 19.20
N ALA A 28 -5.83 -5.98 19.99
CA ALA A 28 -6.41 -4.74 19.49
C ALA A 28 -5.46 -3.96 18.56
N ALA A 29 -4.14 -3.98 18.82
CA ALA A 29 -3.15 -3.39 17.93
C ALA A 29 -3.06 -4.17 16.62
N VAL A 30 -2.96 -5.50 16.69
CA VAL A 30 -2.92 -6.38 15.50
C VAL A 30 -4.15 -6.18 14.61
N ILE A 31 -5.35 -6.17 15.22
CA ILE A 31 -6.60 -5.94 14.47
C ILE A 31 -6.59 -4.57 13.81
N ARG A 32 -6.11 -3.53 14.50
CA ARG A 32 -6.09 -2.17 13.97
C ARG A 32 -5.15 -2.04 12.79
N GLU A 33 -3.90 -2.49 12.93
CA GLU A 33 -2.90 -2.46 11.87
C GLU A 33 -3.37 -3.24 10.64
N ALA A 34 -3.94 -4.44 10.84
CA ALA A 34 -4.49 -5.23 9.74
C ALA A 34 -5.66 -4.54 9.02
N LEU A 35 -6.50 -3.80 9.75
CA LEU A 35 -7.60 -3.03 9.18
C LEU A 35 -7.10 -1.78 8.44
N GLU A 36 -6.15 -1.04 9.00
CA GLU A 36 -5.51 0.12 8.36
C GLU A 36 -4.87 -0.30 7.03
N ASP A 37 -3.99 -1.33 7.06
CA ASP A 37 -3.34 -1.87 5.87
C ASP A 37 -4.35 -2.35 4.81
N SER A 38 -5.44 -2.98 5.25
CA SER A 38 -6.45 -3.49 4.31
C SER A 38 -7.32 -2.38 3.73
N LEU A 39 -7.63 -1.33 4.49
CA LEU A 39 -8.46 -0.21 4.03
C LEU A 39 -7.66 0.72 3.14
N ASP A 40 -6.39 0.94 3.43
CA ASP A 40 -5.48 1.70 2.55
C ASP A 40 -5.35 1.03 1.18
N LYS A 41 -5.25 -0.31 1.14
CA LYS A 41 -5.24 -1.07 -0.12
C LYS A 41 -6.57 -1.03 -0.88
N LYS A 42 -7.68 -0.88 -0.18
CA LYS A 42 -9.03 -0.80 -0.78
C LYS A 42 -9.40 0.61 -1.22
N THR A 43 -8.68 1.61 -0.74
CA THR A 43 -8.92 3.01 -1.13
C THR A 43 -8.49 3.16 -2.59
N PRO A 44 -9.42 3.44 -3.52
CA PRO A 44 -9.08 3.58 -4.92
C PRO A 44 -8.11 4.75 -5.07
N LYS A 45 -6.90 4.47 -5.55
CA LYS A 45 -5.95 5.50 -5.92
C LYS A 45 -6.50 6.28 -7.09
N ASN A 46 -6.54 7.60 -6.96
CA ASN A 46 -6.86 8.45 -8.10
C ASN A 46 -5.64 8.54 -9.03
N ALA A 47 -5.84 9.04 -10.26
CA ALA A 47 -4.75 9.16 -11.23
C ALA A 47 -3.58 10.01 -10.71
N GLY A 48 -3.87 11.03 -9.89
CA GLY A 48 -2.86 11.87 -9.26
C GLY A 48 -1.99 11.11 -8.25
N ASP A 49 -2.59 10.25 -7.42
CA ASP A 49 -1.88 9.42 -6.45
C ASP A 49 -0.91 8.47 -7.15
N VAL A 50 -1.34 7.86 -8.25
CA VAL A 50 -0.51 6.95 -9.07
C VAL A 50 0.64 7.72 -9.73
N LEU A 51 0.38 8.89 -10.31
CA LEU A 51 1.42 9.72 -10.91
C LEU A 51 2.45 10.20 -9.88
N LEU A 52 2.02 10.51 -8.66
CA LEU A 52 2.90 10.89 -7.57
C LEU A 52 3.80 9.71 -7.13
N GLU A 53 3.28 8.49 -7.11
CA GLU A 53 4.08 7.29 -6.84
C GLU A 53 5.14 7.05 -7.92
N ILE A 54 4.79 7.21 -9.20
CA ILE A 54 5.73 7.12 -10.32
C ILE A 54 6.84 8.17 -10.20
N ALA A 55 6.49 9.41 -9.82
CA ALA A 55 7.47 10.48 -9.61
C ALA A 55 8.46 10.13 -8.47
N LYS A 56 7.96 9.64 -7.33
CA LYS A 56 8.81 9.18 -6.21
C LYS A 56 9.74 8.04 -6.60
N LEU A 57 9.28 7.14 -7.48
CA LEU A 57 10.11 6.07 -8.03
C LEU A 57 11.26 6.66 -8.86
N GLY A 58 10.97 7.64 -9.72
CA GLY A 58 11.98 8.38 -10.48
C GLY A 58 13.03 9.06 -9.61
N GLU A 59 12.62 9.69 -8.51
CA GLU A 59 13.55 10.27 -7.52
C GLU A 59 14.44 9.21 -6.85
N LYS A 60 13.84 8.11 -6.39
CA LYS A 60 14.54 7.01 -5.70
C LYS A 60 15.64 6.40 -6.57
N TYR A 61 15.35 6.16 -7.85
CA TYR A 61 16.32 5.57 -8.78
C TYR A 61 17.18 6.61 -9.50
N LYS A 62 17.04 7.90 -9.16
CA LYS A 62 17.73 9.03 -9.81
C LYS A 62 17.58 9.00 -11.34
N THR A 63 16.42 8.56 -11.81
CA THR A 63 16.16 8.36 -13.23
C THR A 63 16.12 9.72 -13.91
N LYS A 64 17.17 10.06 -14.66
CA LYS A 64 17.19 11.27 -15.49
C LYS A 64 16.57 10.96 -16.85
N ALA A 65 15.26 11.09 -16.91
CA ALA A 65 14.50 11.04 -18.14
C ALA A 65 14.67 12.32 -18.98
N PRO A 66 14.76 12.23 -20.31
CA PRO A 66 14.54 13.36 -21.20
C PRO A 66 13.20 14.05 -20.92
N LYS A 67 13.17 15.39 -20.92
CA LYS A 67 11.95 16.17 -20.61
C LYS A 67 10.82 15.97 -21.63
N ASP A 68 11.14 15.39 -22.78
CA ASP A 68 10.27 15.18 -23.92
C ASP A 68 9.84 13.72 -24.08
N LEU A 69 10.05 12.86 -23.08
CA LEU A 69 9.68 11.43 -23.13
C LEU A 69 8.23 11.22 -23.59
N SER A 70 7.28 11.99 -23.07
CA SER A 70 5.86 11.84 -23.44
C SER A 70 5.55 12.22 -24.89
N ARG A 71 6.41 13.03 -25.52
CA ARG A 71 6.26 13.46 -26.91
C ARG A 71 7.03 12.58 -27.89
N ASN A 72 8.13 11.98 -27.43
CA ASN A 72 9.06 11.21 -28.25
C ASN A 72 9.15 9.75 -27.79
N ILE A 73 8.04 9.17 -27.33
CA ILE A 73 7.96 7.79 -26.82
C ILE A 73 8.60 6.82 -27.82
N ASP A 74 8.22 6.91 -29.09
CA ASP A 74 8.68 5.97 -30.12
C ASP A 74 10.19 6.03 -30.34
N LYS A 75 10.76 7.24 -30.34
CA LYS A 75 12.21 7.45 -30.46
C LYS A 75 13.01 6.73 -29.36
N TYR A 76 12.46 6.65 -28.15
CA TYR A 76 13.17 6.09 -27.00
C TYR A 76 12.82 4.63 -26.71
N LEU A 77 11.67 4.13 -27.19
CA LEU A 77 11.22 2.75 -26.96
C LEU A 77 11.44 1.83 -28.16
N TYR A 78 11.42 2.36 -29.39
CA TYR A 78 11.35 1.56 -30.60
C TYR A 78 12.43 1.96 -31.61
N GLU A 79 13.64 2.37 -31.15
CA GLU A 79 14.77 2.73 -32.02
C GLU A 79 14.74 1.94 -33.34
N GLU A 80 14.57 2.64 -34.46
CA GLU A 80 15.06 2.19 -35.78
C GLU A 80 16.57 2.43 -35.84
#